data_AF-A0A6L5X106-F1
#
_entry.id   AF-A0A6L5X106-F1
#
_cell.length_a   1.000
_cell.length_b   1.000
_cell.length_c   1.000
_cell.angle_alpha   90.00
_cell.angle_beta   90.00
_cell.angle_gamma   90.00
#
_symmetry.space_group_name_H-M   'P 1'
#
loop_
_entity.id
_entity.type
_entity.pdbx_description
1 polymer ?
#
loop_
_entity_poly.entity_id
_entity_poly.type
_entity_poly.pdbx_seq_one_letter_code
_entity_poly.pdbx_strand_id
1 'polypeptide(L)'
;MRMIYVTLDQIGSVNDRMSFIDHNLLFDDWWHTDELIKYVADLDFKTALSYVGKYVLSDHPFIRRWGYVMLISKLGRGHAENLLPLMKDDNHYYVQMGEAWLIAELAVDEPDKIYRWMANDGMKYNINGKAIQKICDSYRISDEWKEHFKGLRKALRTRK
;
A
#
# COMPACT_ATOMS: atom_id res chain seq x y z
N MET A 1 -13.35 13.63 -12.11
CA MET A 1 -12.00 13.82 -11.54
C MET A 1 -11.44 15.24 -11.53
N ARG A 2 -11.29 15.96 -12.65
CA ARG A 2 -10.56 17.26 -12.66
C ARG A 2 -11.02 18.28 -11.60
N MET A 3 -12.31 18.34 -11.31
CA MET A 3 -12.87 19.24 -10.28
C MET A 3 -12.41 18.87 -8.86
N ILE A 4 -12.27 17.58 -8.55
CA ILE A 4 -11.84 17.08 -7.23
C ILE A 4 -10.43 17.54 -6.92
N TYR A 5 -9.51 17.43 -7.87
CA TYR A 5 -8.11 17.85 -7.67
C TYR A 5 -7.99 19.35 -7.42
N VAL A 6 -8.71 20.16 -8.20
CA VAL A 6 -8.75 21.62 -8.00
C VAL A 6 -9.25 21.96 -6.60
N THR A 7 -10.29 21.28 -6.12
CA THR A 7 -10.79 21.47 -4.76
C THR A 7 -9.77 21.04 -3.70
N LEU A 8 -9.10 19.89 -3.88
CA LEU A 8 -8.08 19.42 -2.94
C LEU A 8 -6.85 20.33 -2.87
N ASP A 9 -6.44 20.91 -4.00
CA ASP A 9 -5.36 21.90 -4.06
C ASP A 9 -5.69 23.19 -3.28
N GLN A 10 -6.98 23.53 -3.17
CA GLN A 10 -7.45 24.73 -2.45
C GLN A 10 -7.63 24.51 -0.95
N ILE A 11 -7.80 23.26 -0.49
CA ILE A 11 -7.92 22.94 0.93
C ILE A 11 -6.52 22.99 1.56
N GLY A 12 -6.32 23.85 2.56
CA GLY A 12 -4.99 24.02 3.20
C GLY A 12 -4.64 22.92 4.20
N SER A 13 -5.61 22.40 4.95
CA SER A 13 -5.42 21.41 6.00
C SER A 13 -5.40 19.99 5.46
N VAL A 14 -4.41 19.18 5.86
CA VAL A 14 -4.33 17.76 5.49
C VAL A 14 -5.52 16.96 6.04
N ASN A 15 -6.00 17.30 7.23
CA ASN A 15 -7.18 16.66 7.83
C ASN A 15 -8.45 16.98 7.03
N ASP A 16 -8.58 18.21 6.55
CA ASP A 16 -9.73 18.63 5.76
C ASP A 16 -9.69 17.99 4.37
N ARG A 17 -8.50 17.86 3.76
CA ARG A 17 -8.32 17.09 2.51
C ARG A 17 -8.70 15.63 2.70
N MET A 18 -8.21 15.00 3.75
CA MET A 18 -8.54 13.61 4.06
C MET A 18 -10.04 13.42 4.29
N SER A 19 -10.65 14.31 5.07
CA SER A 19 -12.10 14.33 5.30
C SER A 19 -12.86 14.49 3.98
N PHE A 20 -12.46 15.43 3.13
CA PHE A 20 -13.09 15.62 1.82
C PHE A 20 -13.00 14.35 0.96
N ILE A 21 -11.83 13.71 0.88
CA ILE A 21 -11.65 12.45 0.15
C ILE A 21 -12.60 11.37 0.71
N ASP A 22 -12.66 11.25 2.03
CA ASP A 22 -13.48 10.25 2.71
C ASP A 22 -14.99 10.43 2.55
N HIS A 23 -15.46 11.68 2.45
CA HIS A 23 -16.88 11.95 2.23
C HIS A 23 -17.32 11.67 0.79
N ASN A 24 -16.39 11.76 -0.18
CA ASN A 24 -16.72 11.67 -1.60
C ASN A 24 -16.44 10.27 -2.18
N LEU A 25 -15.34 9.61 -1.81
CA LEU A 25 -14.94 8.25 -2.25
C LEU A 25 -15.17 7.95 -3.74
N LEU A 26 -14.89 8.93 -4.59
CA LEU A 26 -15.13 8.87 -6.04
C LEU A 26 -13.99 8.11 -6.75
N PHE A 27 -13.79 6.83 -6.37
CA PHE A 27 -12.71 5.99 -6.89
C PHE A 27 -13.24 4.94 -7.86
N ASP A 28 -13.05 5.20 -9.16
CA ASP A 28 -13.49 4.30 -10.24
C ASP A 28 -12.34 3.65 -11.01
N ASP A 29 -11.11 4.11 -10.80
CA ASP A 29 -9.92 3.56 -11.44
C ASP A 29 -8.65 3.75 -10.60
N TRP A 30 -7.61 3.01 -10.96
CA TRP A 30 -6.35 2.97 -10.21
C TRP A 30 -5.54 4.25 -10.33
N TRP A 31 -5.56 4.92 -11.49
CA TRP A 31 -4.71 6.08 -11.76
C TRP A 31 -5.11 7.25 -10.87
N HIS A 32 -6.41 7.57 -10.85
CA HIS A 32 -6.90 8.69 -10.07
C HIS A 32 -6.89 8.40 -8.56
N THR A 33 -7.05 7.13 -8.18
CA THR A 33 -6.86 6.71 -6.78
C THR A 33 -5.43 6.99 -6.30
N ASP A 34 -4.43 6.65 -7.12
CA ASP A 34 -3.03 6.76 -6.71
C ASP A 34 -2.52 8.21 -6.66
N GLU A 35 -3.05 9.10 -7.51
CA GLU A 35 -2.69 10.52 -7.49
C GLU A 35 -3.07 11.22 -6.17
N LEU A 36 -3.98 10.64 -5.38
CA LEU A 36 -4.45 11.23 -4.14
C LEU A 36 -3.42 11.18 -2.99
N ILE A 37 -2.41 10.31 -3.08
CA ILE A 37 -1.38 10.12 -2.03
C ILE A 37 -0.76 11.47 -1.61
N LYS A 38 -0.46 12.34 -2.58
CA LYS A 38 0.21 13.62 -2.34
C LYS A 38 -0.60 14.56 -1.43
N TYR A 39 -1.92 14.40 -1.38
CA TYR A 39 -2.80 15.24 -0.57
C TYR A 39 -2.88 14.83 0.89
N VAL A 40 -2.47 13.59 1.20
CA VAL A 40 -2.62 12.98 2.53
C VAL A 40 -1.28 12.55 3.14
N ALA A 41 -0.17 12.71 2.42
CA ALA A 41 1.16 12.27 2.88
C ALA A 41 1.60 12.88 4.23
N ASP A 42 1.05 14.03 4.61
CA ASP A 42 1.33 14.74 5.87
C ASP A 42 0.37 14.39 7.02
N LEU A 43 -0.54 13.43 6.83
CA LEU A 43 -1.51 13.04 7.84
C LEU A 43 -0.80 12.45 9.08
N ASP A 44 -1.45 12.49 10.23
CA ASP A 44 -1.00 11.73 11.39
C ASP A 44 -1.22 10.22 11.15
N PHE A 45 -0.26 9.38 11.54
CA PHE A 45 -0.32 7.93 11.30
C PHE A 45 -1.52 7.27 11.97
N LYS A 46 -1.83 7.64 13.22
CA LYS A 46 -2.98 7.08 13.95
C LYS A 46 -4.30 7.46 13.27
N THR A 47 -4.37 8.69 12.77
CA THR A 47 -5.50 9.18 11.98
C THR A 47 -5.64 8.39 10.69
N ALA A 48 -4.55 8.23 9.93
CA ALA A 48 -4.51 7.42 8.70
C ALA A 48 -5.03 6.00 8.96
N LEU A 49 -4.53 5.32 10.01
CA LEU A 49 -4.95 3.97 10.38
C LEU A 49 -6.45 3.84 10.62
N SER A 50 -7.09 4.85 11.23
CA SER A 50 -8.53 4.83 11.45
C SER A 50 -9.34 4.79 10.14
N TYR A 51 -8.84 5.46 9.09
CA TYR A 51 -9.43 5.41 7.75
C TYR A 51 -9.08 4.11 7.02
N VAL A 52 -7.84 3.64 7.11
CA VAL A 52 -7.41 2.40 6.44
C VAL A 52 -8.23 1.21 6.92
N GLY A 53 -8.48 1.11 8.24
CA GLY A 53 -9.22 0.00 8.82
C GLY A 53 -10.62 -0.19 8.22
N LYS A 54 -11.31 0.90 7.86
CA LYS A 54 -12.60 0.83 7.15
C LYS A 54 -12.45 0.58 5.65
N TYR A 55 -11.42 1.15 5.01
CA TYR A 55 -11.26 1.04 3.55
C TYR A 55 -10.91 -0.36 3.09
N VAL A 56 -10.03 -1.08 3.80
CA VAL A 56 -9.61 -2.44 3.43
C VAL A 56 -10.74 -3.47 3.50
N LEU A 57 -11.87 -3.12 4.14
CA LEU A 57 -13.07 -3.95 4.25
C LEU A 57 -14.19 -3.54 3.28
N SER A 58 -13.98 -2.51 2.46
CA SER A 58 -15.00 -2.01 1.52
C SER A 58 -15.32 -3.02 0.42
N ASP A 59 -16.57 -3.07 -0.03
CA ASP A 59 -16.96 -3.87 -1.20
C ASP A 59 -16.37 -3.32 -2.51
N HIS A 60 -16.00 -2.04 -2.54
CA HIS A 60 -15.47 -1.39 -3.72
C HIS A 60 -13.94 -1.56 -3.83
N PRO A 61 -13.42 -2.14 -4.92
CA PRO A 61 -12.01 -2.47 -5.03
C PRO A 61 -11.10 -1.24 -5.00
N PHE A 62 -11.49 -0.11 -5.59
CA PHE A 62 -10.63 1.08 -5.57
C PHE A 62 -10.62 1.80 -4.22
N ILE A 63 -11.67 1.66 -3.40
CA ILE A 63 -11.64 2.06 -1.98
C ILE A 63 -10.67 1.17 -1.20
N ARG A 64 -10.70 -0.16 -1.40
CA ARG A 64 -9.71 -1.05 -0.77
C ARG A 64 -8.28 -0.72 -1.21
N ARG A 65 -8.06 -0.50 -2.52
CA ARG A 65 -6.76 -0.06 -3.05
C ARG A 65 -6.29 1.22 -2.37
N TRP A 66 -7.16 2.21 -2.23
CA TRP A 66 -6.85 3.47 -1.56
C TRP A 66 -6.33 3.25 -0.13
N GLY A 67 -6.94 2.33 0.63
CA GLY A 67 -6.48 1.97 1.97
C GLY A 67 -5.01 1.55 2.04
N TYR A 68 -4.51 0.84 1.03
CA TYR A 68 -3.08 0.48 0.96
C TYR A 68 -2.23 1.61 0.38
N VAL A 69 -2.72 2.25 -0.67
CA VAL A 69 -1.95 3.23 -1.45
C VAL A 69 -1.67 4.50 -0.66
N MET A 70 -2.58 4.97 0.19
CA MET A 70 -2.34 6.14 1.04
C MET A 70 -1.14 5.96 1.99
N LEU A 71 -0.81 4.71 2.36
CA LEU A 71 0.33 4.37 3.21
C LEU A 71 1.67 4.32 2.47
N ILE A 72 1.65 4.40 1.13
CA ILE A 72 2.85 4.43 0.26
C ILE A 72 3.41 5.85 0.22
N SER A 73 3.73 6.35 1.40
CA SER A 73 4.31 7.66 1.64
C SER A 73 5.10 7.60 2.94
N LYS A 74 5.55 8.76 3.45
CA LYS A 74 6.16 8.82 4.79
C LYS A 74 5.23 8.29 5.90
N LEU A 75 3.93 8.18 5.66
CA LEU A 75 2.97 7.57 6.59
C LEU A 75 3.28 6.12 6.92
N GLY A 76 3.67 5.30 5.93
CA GLY A 76 3.89 3.87 6.14
C GLY A 76 5.28 3.54 6.68
N ARG A 77 6.22 4.48 6.60
CA ARG A 77 7.62 4.28 6.93
C ARG A 77 7.81 3.87 8.39
N GLY A 78 8.46 2.73 8.63
CA GLY A 78 8.77 2.24 9.98
C GLY A 78 7.58 1.62 10.73
N HIS A 79 6.48 1.33 10.03
CA HIS A 79 5.24 0.84 10.61
C HIS A 79 4.83 -0.56 10.13
N ALA A 80 5.77 -1.39 9.64
CA ALA A 80 5.45 -2.72 9.12
C ALA A 80 4.61 -3.57 10.11
N GLU A 81 4.93 -3.56 11.40
CA GLU A 81 4.18 -4.32 12.42
C GLU A 81 2.72 -3.87 12.56
N ASN A 82 2.43 -2.59 12.32
CA ASN A 82 1.05 -2.06 12.36
C ASN A 82 0.31 -2.30 11.05
N LEU A 83 1.02 -2.36 9.92
CA LEU A 83 0.42 -2.37 8.59
C LEU A 83 0.26 -3.76 8.00
N LEU A 84 1.17 -4.69 8.27
CA LEU A 84 1.07 -6.07 7.78
C LEU A 84 -0.22 -6.79 8.22
N PRO A 85 -0.75 -6.60 9.46
CA PRO A 85 -2.03 -7.20 9.86
C PRO A 85 -3.26 -6.68 9.09
N LEU A 86 -3.13 -5.57 8.37
CA LEU A 86 -4.23 -4.98 7.59
C LEU A 86 -4.38 -5.61 6.20
N MET A 87 -3.37 -6.34 5.74
CA MET A 87 -3.34 -6.99 4.43
C MET A 87 -4.41 -8.09 4.34
N LYS A 88 -5.10 -8.21 3.19
CA LYS A 88 -6.30 -9.05 3.04
C LYS A 88 -6.21 -10.17 2.00
N ASP A 89 -5.13 -10.22 1.23
CA ASP A 89 -4.90 -11.26 0.21
C ASP A 89 -6.01 -11.18 -0.84
N ASP A 90 -6.17 -9.96 -1.37
CA ASP A 90 -7.31 -9.59 -2.18
C ASP A 90 -7.34 -10.39 -3.50
N ASN A 91 -8.53 -10.71 -3.97
CA ASN A 91 -8.69 -11.41 -5.25
C ASN A 91 -8.71 -10.46 -6.45
N HIS A 92 -8.97 -9.16 -6.22
CA HIS A 92 -9.07 -8.17 -7.26
C HIS A 92 -7.68 -7.66 -7.68
N TYR A 93 -7.35 -7.80 -8.96
CA TYR A 93 -6.04 -7.48 -9.52
C TYR A 93 -5.51 -6.09 -9.12
N TYR A 94 -6.35 -5.06 -9.21
CA TYR A 94 -5.92 -3.70 -8.85
C TYR A 94 -5.68 -3.53 -7.35
N VAL A 95 -6.33 -4.31 -6.49
CA VAL A 95 -6.06 -4.25 -5.04
C VAL A 95 -4.77 -4.99 -4.72
N GLN A 96 -4.56 -6.16 -5.34
CA GLN A 96 -3.29 -6.92 -5.24
C GLN A 96 -2.08 -6.06 -5.62
N MET A 97 -2.21 -5.19 -6.63
CA MET A 97 -1.13 -4.27 -7.01
C MET A 97 -0.87 -3.20 -5.95
N GLY A 98 -1.90 -2.76 -5.22
CA GLY A 98 -1.78 -1.84 -4.08
C GLY A 98 -1.09 -2.50 -2.90
N GLU A 99 -1.54 -3.70 -2.51
CA GLU A 99 -0.92 -4.51 -1.45
C GLU A 99 0.56 -4.80 -1.77
N ALA A 100 0.84 -5.28 -2.99
CA ALA A 100 2.20 -5.58 -3.43
C ALA A 100 3.11 -4.34 -3.42
N TRP A 101 2.56 -3.15 -3.71
CA TRP A 101 3.33 -1.92 -3.69
C TRP A 101 3.60 -1.46 -2.26
N LEU A 102 2.62 -1.52 -1.36
CA LEU A 102 2.86 -1.21 0.06
C LEU A 102 3.92 -2.13 0.67
N ILE A 103 3.88 -3.44 0.39
CA ILE A 103 4.91 -4.38 0.85
C ILE A 103 6.31 -3.95 0.37
N ALA A 104 6.43 -3.61 -0.91
CA ALA A 104 7.70 -3.18 -1.48
C ALA A 104 8.20 -1.85 -0.89
N GLU A 105 7.27 -0.94 -0.57
CA GLU A 105 7.59 0.33 0.09
C GLU A 105 8.09 0.11 1.51
N LEU A 106 7.42 -0.74 2.30
CA LEU A 106 7.88 -1.09 3.65
C LEU A 106 9.25 -1.77 3.66
N ALA A 107 9.56 -2.56 2.61
CA ALA A 107 10.86 -3.21 2.48
C ALA A 107 12.01 -2.22 2.24
N VAL A 108 11.73 -0.96 1.87
CA VAL A 108 12.77 0.08 1.75
C VAL A 108 13.37 0.40 3.13
N ASP A 109 12.54 0.45 4.16
CA ASP A 109 12.96 0.86 5.51
C ASP A 109 13.10 -0.32 6.48
N GLU A 110 12.32 -1.38 6.29
CA GLU A 110 12.26 -2.53 7.19
C GLU A 110 12.46 -3.88 6.44
N PRO A 111 13.51 -4.04 5.61
CA PRO A 111 13.66 -5.19 4.72
C PRO A 111 13.71 -6.53 5.45
N ASP A 112 14.38 -6.63 6.60
CA ASP A 112 14.45 -7.86 7.41
C ASP A 112 13.08 -8.28 7.92
N LYS A 113 12.27 -7.34 8.43
CA LYS A 113 10.92 -7.63 8.90
C LYS A 113 10.03 -8.12 7.77
N ILE A 114 10.08 -7.42 6.62
CA ILE A 114 9.28 -7.79 5.45
C ILE A 114 9.72 -9.15 4.89
N TYR A 115 11.02 -9.44 4.86
CA TYR A 115 11.53 -10.75 4.45
C TYR A 115 11.01 -11.87 5.34
N ARG A 116 11.14 -11.72 6.67
CA ARG A 116 10.65 -12.71 7.64
C ARG A 116 9.14 -12.91 7.56
N TRP A 117 8.38 -11.82 7.40
CA TRP A 117 6.93 -11.91 7.24
C TRP A 117 6.56 -12.66 5.96
N MET A 118 7.12 -12.28 4.79
CA MET A 118 6.85 -12.99 3.54
C MET A 118 7.16 -14.49 3.66
N ALA A 119 8.29 -14.83 4.28
CA ALA A 119 8.74 -16.21 4.45
C ALA A 119 7.80 -17.06 5.33
N ASN A 120 7.10 -16.48 6.30
CA ASN A 120 6.28 -17.23 7.27
C ASN A 120 4.77 -17.08 7.08
N ASP A 121 4.29 -15.85 6.96
CA ASP A 121 2.88 -15.46 7.08
C ASP A 121 2.40 -14.57 5.92
N GLY A 122 3.24 -14.39 4.90
CA GLY A 122 2.93 -13.53 3.75
C GLY A 122 1.76 -14.02 2.90
N MET A 123 1.48 -13.25 1.85
CA MET A 123 0.34 -13.40 0.94
C MET A 123 0.47 -14.55 -0.07
N LYS A 124 -0.58 -14.77 -0.87
CA LYS A 124 -0.48 -15.62 -2.06
C LYS A 124 0.54 -15.07 -3.06
N TYR A 125 1.01 -15.96 -3.93
CA TYR A 125 2.10 -15.66 -4.87
C TYR A 125 1.75 -14.57 -5.89
N ASN A 126 0.47 -14.38 -6.24
CA ASN A 126 0.01 -13.28 -7.08
C ASN A 126 0.37 -11.90 -6.49
N ILE A 127 0.34 -11.73 -5.16
CA ILE A 127 0.73 -10.50 -4.47
C ILE A 127 2.22 -10.53 -4.14
N ASN A 128 2.69 -11.57 -3.45
CA ASN A 128 4.09 -11.66 -3.03
C ASN A 128 5.07 -11.66 -4.22
N GLY A 129 4.73 -12.33 -5.32
CA GLY A 129 5.54 -12.32 -6.53
C GLY A 129 5.66 -10.93 -7.15
N LYS A 130 4.59 -10.13 -7.08
CA LYS A 130 4.56 -8.74 -7.53
C LYS A 130 5.29 -7.81 -6.57
N ALA A 131 5.19 -8.04 -5.27
CA ALA A 131 5.97 -7.31 -4.27
C ALA A 131 7.47 -7.55 -4.49
N ILE A 132 7.90 -8.81 -4.66
CA ILE A 132 9.30 -9.15 -4.95
C ILE A 132 9.75 -8.50 -6.26
N GLN A 133 8.91 -8.47 -7.29
CA GLN A 133 9.23 -7.75 -8.54
C GLN A 133 9.51 -6.26 -8.26
N LYS A 134 8.60 -5.57 -7.56
CA LYS A 134 8.75 -4.16 -7.20
C LYS A 134 9.98 -3.89 -6.31
N ILE A 135 10.28 -4.79 -5.37
CA ILE A 135 11.50 -4.74 -4.55
C ILE A 135 12.74 -4.81 -5.43
N CYS A 136 12.76 -5.74 -6.41
CA CYS A 136 13.89 -5.90 -7.32
C CYS A 136 14.07 -4.69 -8.25
N ASP A 137 12.97 -4.05 -8.66
CA ASP A 137 12.98 -2.88 -9.54
C ASP A 137 13.34 -1.58 -8.79
N SER A 138 13.32 -1.59 -7.45
CA SER A 138 13.64 -0.42 -6.63
C SER A 138 15.14 -0.17 -6.53
N TYR A 139 15.57 1.06 -6.85
CA TYR A 139 16.93 1.53 -6.60
C TYR A 139 17.20 1.84 -5.11
N ARG A 140 16.15 1.87 -4.27
CA ARG A 140 16.25 2.20 -2.83
C ARG A 140 16.58 0.97 -1.96
N ILE A 141 16.54 -0.22 -2.54
CA ILE A 141 16.83 -1.48 -1.84
C ILE A 141 18.18 -2.01 -2.33
N SER A 142 19.02 -2.49 -1.40
CA SER A 142 20.34 -3.03 -1.72
C SER A 142 20.23 -4.31 -2.55
N ASP A 143 21.25 -4.60 -3.34
CA ASP A 143 21.26 -5.82 -4.17
C ASP A 143 21.28 -7.10 -3.32
N GLU A 144 21.92 -7.07 -2.15
CA GLU A 144 21.86 -8.13 -1.14
C GLU A 144 20.41 -8.45 -0.74
N TRP A 145 19.63 -7.44 -0.36
CA TRP A 145 18.21 -7.65 -0.02
C TRP A 145 17.40 -8.14 -1.21
N LYS A 146 17.65 -7.63 -2.42
CA LYS A 146 16.99 -8.12 -3.64
C LYS A 146 17.27 -9.60 -3.87
N GLU A 147 18.49 -10.07 -3.64
CA GLU A 147 18.84 -11.50 -3.74
C GLU A 147 18.07 -12.34 -2.72
N HIS A 148 17.99 -11.89 -1.46
CA HIS A 148 17.18 -12.55 -0.43
C HIS A 148 15.71 -12.68 -0.86
N PHE A 149 15.06 -11.58 -1.27
CA PHE A 149 13.67 -11.60 -1.71
C PHE A 149 13.45 -12.46 -2.96
N LYS A 150 14.37 -12.44 -3.94
CA LYS A 150 14.31 -13.34 -5.11
C LYS A 150 14.33 -14.81 -4.69
N GLY A 151 15.13 -15.16 -3.68
CA GLY A 151 15.23 -16.51 -3.13
C GLY A 151 13.90 -17.08 -2.62
N LEU A 152 13.00 -16.23 -2.12
CA LEU A 152 11.68 -16.66 -1.62
C LEU A 152 10.74 -17.15 -2.72
N ARG A 153 10.94 -16.75 -3.99
CA ARG A 153 9.98 -17.02 -5.08
C ARG A 153 9.64 -18.49 -5.24
N LYS A 154 10.64 -19.38 -5.16
CA LYS A 154 10.42 -20.82 -5.34
C LYS A 154 9.49 -21.37 -4.26
N ALA A 155 9.77 -21.07 -2.99
CA ALA A 155 8.98 -21.53 -1.86
C ALA A 155 7.55 -20.94 -1.88
N LEU A 156 7.42 -19.66 -2.21
CA LEU A 156 6.13 -18.97 -2.25
C LEU A 156 5.21 -19.47 -3.38
N ARG A 157 5.75 -19.93 -4.51
CA ARG A 157 4.95 -20.53 -5.60
C ARG A 157 4.32 -21.87 -5.21
N THR A 158 4.97 -22.60 -4.31
CA THR A 158 4.56 -23.95 -3.91
C THR A 158 3.72 -23.95 -2.63
N ARG A 159 3.59 -22.80 -1.96
CA ARG A 159 2.69 -22.61 -0.82
C ARG A 159 1.25 -22.75 -1.33
N LYS A 160 0.53 -23.74 -0.78
CA LYS A 160 -0.90 -23.97 -1.06
C LYS A 160 -1.75 -22.94 -0.33
#